data_AF-A0A445A911-F1
#
_entry.id   AF-A0A445A911-F1
#
_cell.length_a   1.000
_cell.length_b   1.000
_cell.length_c   1.000
_cell.angle_alpha   90.00
_cell.angle_beta   90.00
_cell.angle_gamma   90.00
#
_symmetry.space_group_name_H-M   'P 1'
#
loop_
_entity.id
_entity.type
_entity.pdbx_description
1 polymer ?
#
loop_
_entity_poly.entity_id
_entity_poly.type
_entity_poly.pdbx_seq_one_letter_code
_entity_poly.pdbx_strand_id
1 'polypeptide(L)'
;MHPPYYCHNCISRYLVYYARFVTAQNVHCPDLKCTVKLDPMAFKILIPENIFDKWFDTTVKSALLSMEYQCCCPFYSELVINECKDKSVRKVKCPNCKEFCLKCQVP
;
A
#
# COMPACT_ATOMS: atom_id res chain seq x y z
N MET A 1 -2.02 29.88 -13.71
CA MET A 1 -3.04 28.83 -13.47
C MET A 1 -2.93 28.51 -11.99
N HIS A 2 -3.86 29.01 -11.16
CA HIS A 2 -3.81 28.76 -9.72
C HIS A 2 -4.12 27.28 -9.45
N PRO A 3 -3.31 26.57 -8.63
CA PRO A 3 -3.67 25.23 -8.18
C PRO A 3 -4.99 25.33 -7.39
N PRO A 4 -5.91 24.36 -7.49
CA PRO A 4 -7.10 24.40 -6.67
C PRO A 4 -6.73 24.30 -5.20
N TYR A 5 -7.11 25.32 -4.44
CA TYR A 5 -7.10 25.26 -3.00
C TYR A 5 -8.40 24.61 -2.55
N TYR A 6 -8.33 23.36 -2.09
CA TYR A 6 -9.46 22.69 -1.45
C TYR A 6 -9.43 22.98 0.05
N CYS A 7 -10.59 23.30 0.64
CA CYS A 7 -10.67 23.40 2.09
C CYS A 7 -10.56 21.99 2.73
N HIS A 8 -10.20 21.95 4.02
CA HIS A 8 -10.04 20.70 4.77
C HIS A 8 -11.30 19.81 4.72
N ASN A 9 -12.50 20.41 4.79
CA ASN A 9 -13.75 19.66 4.72
C ASN A 9 -13.99 19.03 3.33
N CYS A 10 -13.67 19.75 2.25
CA CYS A 10 -13.80 19.24 0.88
C CYS A 10 -12.84 18.07 0.63
N ILE A 11 -11.56 18.23 0.98
CA ILE A 11 -10.58 17.16 0.78
C ILE A 11 -10.89 15.96 1.67
N SER A 12 -11.28 16.16 2.93
CA SER A 12 -11.67 15.08 3.84
C SER A 12 -12.83 14.25 3.28
N ARG A 13 -13.91 14.90 2.84
CA ARG A 13 -15.08 14.21 2.25
C ARG A 13 -14.72 13.45 0.98
N TYR A 14 -13.90 14.05 0.11
CA TYR A 14 -13.39 13.39 -1.09
C TYR A 14 -12.63 12.10 -0.74
N LEU A 15 -11.66 12.20 0.17
CA LEU A 15 -10.85 11.05 0.59
C LEU A 15 -11.70 9.95 1.23
N VAL A 16 -12.62 10.32 2.12
CA VAL A 16 -13.53 9.37 2.76
C VAL A 16 -14.41 8.64 1.74
N TYR A 17 -14.94 9.36 0.76
CA TYR A 17 -15.76 8.75 -0.29
C TYR A 17 -14.95 7.76 -1.12
N TYR A 18 -13.78 8.16 -1.63
CA TYR A 18 -12.96 7.31 -2.48
C TYR A 18 -12.41 6.07 -1.74
N ALA A 19 -11.91 6.24 -0.52
CA ALA A 19 -11.40 5.13 0.29
C ALA A 19 -12.51 4.12 0.69
N ARG A 20 -13.75 4.59 0.86
CA ARG A 20 -14.89 3.72 1.18
C ARG A 20 -15.48 3.01 -0.02
N PHE A 21 -15.78 3.75 -1.09
CA PHE A 21 -16.75 3.32 -2.11
C PHE A 21 -16.17 3.06 -3.50
N VAL A 22 -14.95 3.53 -3.79
CA VAL A 22 -14.33 3.34 -5.12
C VAL A 22 -13.27 2.25 -5.02
N THR A 23 -12.01 2.64 -4.85
CA THR A 23 -10.87 1.75 -4.58
C THR A 23 -9.78 2.58 -3.92
N ALA A 24 -9.34 2.17 -2.74
CA ALA A 24 -8.27 2.84 -2.00
C ALA A 24 -6.94 2.93 -2.78
N GLN A 25 -6.71 2.07 -3.77
CA GLN A 25 -5.50 2.09 -4.63
C GLN A 25 -5.49 3.25 -5.66
N ASN A 26 -6.64 3.89 -5.87
CA ASN A 26 -6.89 4.89 -6.91
C ASN A 26 -7.33 6.23 -6.31
N VAL A 27 -6.92 6.54 -5.08
CA VAL A 27 -7.13 7.88 -4.53
C VAL A 27 -6.11 8.83 -5.17
N HIS A 28 -6.55 9.51 -6.22
CA HIS A 28 -5.75 10.51 -6.93
C HIS A 28 -6.06 11.92 -6.47
N CYS A 29 -5.18 12.83 -6.86
CA CYS A 29 -5.41 14.27 -6.85
C CYS A 29 -6.79 14.60 -7.46
N PRO A 30 -7.67 15.34 -6.76
CA PRO A 30 -9.01 15.66 -7.23
C PRO A 30 -9.05 16.61 -8.44
N ASP A 31 -7.91 17.16 -8.85
CA ASP A 31 -7.74 17.95 -10.06
C ASP A 31 -7.92 17.11 -11.33
N LEU A 32 -8.73 17.61 -12.26
CA LEU A 32 -9.06 16.90 -13.52
C LEU A 32 -7.85 16.51 -14.38
N LYS A 33 -6.73 17.23 -14.26
CA LYS A 33 -5.50 16.99 -15.03
C LYS A 33 -4.35 16.43 -14.19
N CYS A 34 -4.59 16.16 -12.91
CA CYS A 34 -3.57 15.74 -11.97
C CYS A 34 -3.61 14.23 -11.79
N THR A 35 -2.55 13.55 -12.20
CA THR A 35 -2.44 12.08 -12.13
C THR A 35 -1.76 11.59 -10.85
N VAL A 36 -1.33 12.52 -9.98
CA VAL A 36 -0.62 12.22 -8.74
C VAL A 36 -1.51 11.38 -7.82
N LYS A 37 -0.99 10.24 -7.35
CA LYS A 37 -1.60 9.45 -6.29
C LYS A 37 -1.35 10.14 -4.95
N LEU A 38 -2.38 10.21 -4.11
CA LEU A 38 -2.25 10.79 -2.78
C LEU A 38 -1.68 9.74 -1.82
N ASP A 39 -0.73 10.15 -0.98
CA ASP A 39 -0.19 9.33 0.10
C ASP A 39 -1.14 9.38 1.31
N PRO A 40 -1.70 8.25 1.77
CA PRO A 40 -2.54 8.21 2.97
C PRO A 40 -1.92 8.89 4.19
N MET A 41 -0.59 8.80 4.37
CA MET A 41 0.11 9.35 5.53
C MET A 41 -0.01 10.87 5.62
N ALA A 42 -0.01 11.57 4.48
CA ALA A 42 -0.16 13.02 4.42
C ALA A 42 -1.55 13.50 4.89
N PHE A 43 -2.55 12.60 4.92
CA PHE A 43 -3.94 12.93 5.25
C PHE A 43 -4.45 12.24 6.52
N LYS A 44 -3.58 11.57 7.28
CA LYS A 44 -3.96 10.82 8.50
C LYS A 44 -4.82 11.64 9.48
N ILE A 45 -4.49 12.92 9.66
CA ILE A 45 -5.22 13.82 10.58
C ILE A 45 -6.53 14.37 10.00
N LEU A 46 -6.77 14.23 8.69
CA LEU A 46 -7.92 14.80 7.99
C LEU A 46 -9.06 13.82 7.80
N ILE A 47 -8.86 12.53 8.08
CA ILE A 47 -9.85 11.47 7.89
C ILE A 47 -10.00 10.60 9.15
N PRO A 48 -11.15 9.92 9.33
CA PRO A 48 -11.31 8.99 10.44
C PRO A 48 -10.32 7.83 10.37
N GLU A 49 -9.88 7.34 11.53
CA GLU A 49 -8.87 6.28 11.68
C GLU A 49 -9.21 5.03 10.88
N ASN A 50 -10.45 4.51 10.99
CA ASN A 50 -10.87 3.33 10.26
C ASN A 50 -10.81 3.48 8.72
N ILE A 51 -10.87 4.71 8.22
CA ILE A 51 -10.76 5.01 6.79
C ILE A 51 -9.30 5.14 6.39
N PHE A 52 -8.49 5.76 7.25
CA PHE A 52 -7.04 5.76 7.10
C PHE A 52 -6.50 4.33 7.04
N ASP A 53 -6.82 3.47 8.01
CA ASP A 53 -6.32 2.09 8.08
C ASP A 53 -6.65 1.31 6.82
N LYS A 54 -7.92 1.36 6.39
CA LYS A 54 -8.36 0.70 5.15
C LYS A 54 -7.60 1.22 3.93
N TRP A 55 -7.44 2.54 3.83
CA TRP A 55 -6.75 3.14 2.69
C TRP A 55 -5.26 2.80 2.69
N PHE A 56 -4.59 2.96 3.83
CA PHE A 56 -3.19 2.65 4.04
C PHE A 56 -2.89 1.17 3.75
N ASP A 57 -3.61 0.25 4.37
CA ASP A 57 -3.43 -1.19 4.16
C ASP A 57 -3.60 -1.58 2.70
N THR A 58 -4.62 -1.04 2.03
CA THR A 58 -4.86 -1.35 0.62
C THR A 58 -3.75 -0.79 -0.27
N THR A 59 -3.24 0.40 0.06
CA THR A 59 -2.14 1.04 -0.67
C THR A 59 -0.85 0.24 -0.51
N VAL A 60 -0.50 -0.16 0.72
CA VAL A 60 0.65 -1.01 1.00
C VAL A 60 0.52 -2.35 0.30
N LYS A 61 -0.61 -3.07 0.44
CA LYS A 61 -0.84 -4.36 -0.22
C LYS A 61 -0.71 -4.26 -1.75
N SER A 62 -1.20 -3.18 -2.36
CA SER A 62 -1.05 -2.95 -3.80
C SER A 62 0.41 -2.72 -4.21
N ALA A 63 1.13 -1.89 -3.47
CA ALA A 63 2.56 -1.66 -3.69
C ALA A 63 3.35 -2.98 -3.56
N LEU A 64 3.08 -3.76 -2.52
CA LEU A 64 3.66 -5.08 -2.33
C LEU A 64 3.34 -6.01 -3.52
N LEU A 65 2.08 -6.14 -3.93
CA LEU A 65 1.71 -6.99 -5.08
C LEU A 65 2.41 -6.59 -6.38
N SER A 66 2.81 -5.34 -6.54
CA SER A 66 3.58 -4.86 -7.70
C SER A 66 5.08 -5.19 -7.63
N MET A 67 5.58 -5.59 -6.47
CA MET A 67 6.97 -6.00 -6.30
C MET A 67 7.13 -7.45 -6.78
N GLU A 68 7.92 -7.62 -7.83
CA GLU A 68 8.45 -8.94 -8.15
C GLU A 68 9.43 -9.34 -7.03
N TYR A 69 9.42 -10.62 -6.61
CA TYR A 69 10.34 -11.21 -5.60
C TYR A 69 10.08 -10.90 -4.13
N GLN A 70 8.81 -10.77 -3.73
CA GLN A 70 8.41 -10.76 -2.32
C GLN A 70 7.51 -11.94 -1.95
N CYS A 71 7.46 -12.27 -0.66
CA CYS A 71 6.47 -13.20 -0.10
C CYS A 71 6.22 -12.89 1.38
N CYS A 72 5.05 -13.28 1.88
CA CYS A 72 4.81 -13.35 3.31
C CYS A 72 5.31 -14.69 3.86
N CYS A 73 6.03 -14.65 4.98
CA CYS A 73 6.44 -15.83 5.72
C CYS A 73 5.20 -16.61 6.20
N PRO A 74 5.12 -17.92 5.96
CA PRO A 74 3.95 -18.73 6.32
C PRO A 74 3.78 -18.94 7.83
N PHE A 75 4.77 -18.58 8.65
CA PHE A 75 4.77 -18.83 10.10
C PHE A 75 4.41 -17.59 10.93
N TYR A 76 4.86 -16.41 10.53
CA TYR A 76 4.71 -15.17 11.32
C TYR A 76 4.20 -13.98 10.49
N SER A 77 3.78 -14.19 9.24
CA SER A 77 3.32 -13.14 8.31
C SER A 77 4.34 -12.02 8.04
N GLU A 78 5.61 -12.23 8.41
CA GLU A 78 6.70 -11.32 8.11
C GLU A 78 6.90 -11.18 6.60
N LEU A 79 7.08 -9.95 6.11
CA LEU A 79 7.33 -9.72 4.70
C LEU A 79 8.81 -9.96 4.39
N VAL A 80 9.09 -10.86 3.45
CA VAL A 80 10.44 -11.14 2.96
C VAL A 80 10.56 -10.64 1.53
N ILE A 81 11.55 -9.78 1.28
CA ILE A 81 11.83 -9.17 -0.02
C ILE A 81 13.21 -9.64 -0.50
N ASN A 82 13.28 -10.18 -1.72
CA ASN A 82 14.56 -10.47 -2.37
C ASN A 82 15.07 -9.21 -3.10
N GLU A 83 15.85 -8.41 -2.39
CA GLU A 83 16.44 -7.17 -2.90
C GLU A 83 17.43 -7.39 -4.06
N CYS A 84 18.02 -8.58 -4.15
CA CYS A 84 18.94 -8.95 -5.22
C CYS A 84 18.22 -9.16 -6.57
N LYS A 85 16.88 -9.26 -6.56
CA LYS A 85 16.05 -9.51 -7.76
C LYS A 85 16.44 -10.77 -8.55
N ASP A 86 17.15 -11.69 -7.90
CA ASP A 86 17.55 -12.94 -8.52
C ASP A 86 16.39 -13.93 -8.50
N LYS A 87 15.85 -14.21 -9.69
CA LYS A 87 14.78 -15.19 -9.94
C LYS A 87 15.18 -16.61 -9.57
N SER A 88 16.47 -16.90 -9.46
CA SER A 88 16.99 -18.22 -9.12
C SER A 88 16.82 -18.55 -7.63
N VAL A 89 16.64 -17.52 -6.78
CA VAL A 89 16.45 -17.68 -5.33
C VAL A 89 15.16 -18.44 -5.06
N ARG A 90 15.31 -19.68 -4.58
CA ARG A 90 14.18 -20.54 -4.18
C ARG A 90 13.98 -20.61 -2.68
N LYS A 91 15.04 -20.45 -1.89
CA LYS A 91 14.99 -20.48 -0.43
C LYS A 91 15.33 -19.12 0.13
N VAL A 92 14.59 -18.69 1.14
CA VAL A 92 14.81 -17.45 1.86
C VAL A 92 14.74 -17.73 3.35
N LYS A 93 15.50 -16.97 4.14
CA LYS A 93 15.47 -17.02 5.60
C LYS A 93 14.60 -15.89 6.12
N CYS A 94 13.52 -16.22 6.84
CA CYS A 94 12.78 -15.22 7.60
C CYS A 94 13.68 -14.64 8.70
N PRO A 95 13.73 -13.31 8.90
CA PRO A 95 14.55 -12.70 9.96
C PRO A 95 14.12 -13.14 11.36
N ASN A 96 12.86 -13.55 11.54
CA ASN A 96 12.29 -13.88 12.86
C ASN A 96 11.91 -15.37 13.04
N CYS A 97 12.19 -16.24 12.06
CA CYS A 97 11.91 -17.67 12.26
C CYS A 97 12.92 -18.60 11.58
N LYS A 98 12.61 -19.13 10.40
CA LYS A 98 13.38 -20.17 9.72
C LYS A 98 13.34 -20.00 8.21
N GLU A 99 14.09 -20.85 7.53
CA GLU A 99 14.12 -20.91 6.08
C GLU A 99 12.85 -21.55 5.51
N PHE A 100 12.48 -21.11 4.31
CA PHE A 100 11.34 -21.64 3.57
C PHE A 100 11.51 -21.35 2.06
N CYS A 101 10.69 -22.01 1.24
CA CYS A 101 10.64 -21.78 -0.20
C CYS A 101 9.94 -20.45 -0.52
N LEU A 102 10.63 -19.52 -1.17
CA LEU A 102 10.13 -18.20 -1.58
C LEU A 102 8.88 -18.32 -2.49
N LYS A 103 8.88 -19.31 -3.40
CA LYS A 103 7.82 -19.50 -4.38
C LYS A 103 6.60 -20.25 -3.83
N CYS A 104 6.85 -21.28 -3.02
CA CYS A 104 5.79 -22.17 -2.54
C CYS A 104 5.27 -21.76 -1.15
N GLN A 105 6.00 -20.92 -0.41
CA GLN A 105 5.69 -20.50 0.95
C GLN A 105 5.51 -21.70 1.91
N VAL A 106 6.38 -22.71 1.77
CA VAL A 106 6.46 -23.90 2.63
C VAL A 106 7.89 -24.08 3.12
N PRO A 107 8.13 -24.69 4.30
CA PRO A 107 9.49 -24.93 4.82
C PRO A 107 10.38 -25.70 3.84
#